data_AF-A0A7Y4X2A9-F1
#
_entry.id   AF-A0A7Y4X2A9-F1
#
_cell.length_a   1.000
_cell.length_b   1.000
_cell.length_c   1.000
_cell.angle_alpha   90.00
_cell.angle_beta   90.00
_cell.angle_gamma   90.00
#
_symmetry.space_group_name_H-M   'P 1'
#
loop_
_entity.id
_entity.type
_entity.pdbx_description
1 polymer ?
#
loop_
_entity_poly.entity_id
_entity_poly.type
_entity_poly.pdbx_seq_one_letter_code
_entity_poly.pdbx_strand_id
1 'polypeptide(L)' 'GWWVGWVQKGERVYAFALNLDIQTAADASKRIDLGKASLKALGIL' A
#
# COMPACT_ATOMS: atom_id res chain seq x y z
N GLY A 1 10.33 -0.32 6.31
CA GLY A 1 9.54 0.92 6.36
C GLY A 1 8.09 0.62 6.06
N TRP A 2 7.18 1.36 6.70
CA TRP A 2 5.75 1.07 6.72
C TRP A 2 4.93 1.99 5.82
N TRP A 3 3.88 1.44 5.23
CA TRP A 3 2.76 2.17 4.63
C TRP A 3 1.45 1.51 5.06
N VAL A 4 0.70 2.22 5.89
CA VAL A 4 -0.50 1.74 6.58
C VAL A 4 -1.65 2.69 6.29
N GLY A 5 -2.85 2.15 6.11
CA GLY A 5 -4.02 2.95 5.80
C GLY A 5 -5.22 2.09 5.41
N TRP A 6 -6.16 2.71 4.72
CA TRP A 6 -7.34 2.02 4.21
C TRP A 6 -7.80 2.61 2.87
N VAL A 7 -8.55 1.80 2.12
CA VAL A 7 -9.37 2.27 0.98
C VAL A 7 -10.83 2.11 1.37
N GLN A 8 -11.62 3.16 1.18
CA GLN A 8 -13.07 3.12 1.38
C GLN A 8 -13.78 3.06 0.01
N LYS A 9 -14.62 2.05 -0.19
CA LYS A 9 -15.50 1.90 -1.37
C LYS A 9 -16.95 1.78 -0.88
N GLY A 10 -17.68 2.88 -0.95
CA GLY A 10 -19.02 2.99 -0.35
C GLY A 10 -18.96 2.83 1.17
N GLU A 11 -19.74 1.90 1.71
CA GLU A 11 -19.76 1.55 3.13
C GLU A 11 -18.65 0.55 3.53
N ARG A 12 -17.92 -0.02 2.56
CA ARG A 12 -16.89 -1.02 2.84
C ARG A 12 -15.51 -0.40 2.99
N VAL A 13 -14.80 -0.81 4.04
CA VAL A 13 -13.42 -0.40 4.34
C VAL A 13 -12.47 -1.57 4.10
N TYR A 14 -11.39 -1.31 3.37
CA TYR A 14 -10.28 -2.25 3.13
C TYR A 14 -9.02 -1.68 3.79
N ALA A 15 -8.77 -2.09 5.04
CA ALA A 15 -7.55 -1.72 5.75
C ALA A 15 -6.34 -2.52 5.23
N PHE A 16 -5.17 -1.90 5.22
CA PHE A 16 -3.92 -2.53 4.80
C PHE A 16 -2.73 -2.05 5.65
N ALA A 17 -1.74 -2.93 5.76
CA ALA A 17 -0.45 -2.64 6.35
C ALA A 17 0.64 -3.28 5.49
N LEU A 18 1.46 -2.46 4.85
CA LEU A 18 2.59 -2.90 4.03
C LEU A 18 3.90 -2.54 4.72
N ASN A 19 4.79 -3.51 4.84
CA ASN A 19 6.18 -3.28 5.24
C ASN A 19 7.11 -3.70 4.09
N LEU A 20 8.18 -2.92 3.90
CA LEU A 20 9.23 -3.19 2.93
C LEU A 20 10.57 -2.85 3.56
N ASP A 21 11.60 -3.67 3.40
CA ASP A 21 12.97 -3.29 3.78
C ASP A 21 13.42 -2.06 2.98
N ILE A 22 13.94 -1.04 3.67
CA ILE A 22 14.42 0.20 3.05
C ILE A 22 15.92 0.26 3.30
N GLN A 23 16.71 0.01 2.26
CA GLN A 23 18.17 0.04 2.34
C GLN A 23 18.71 1.42 1.97
N THR A 24 18.01 2.12 1.08
CA THR A 24 18.35 3.47 0.62
C THR A 24 17.14 4.40 0.66
N ALA A 25 17.36 5.72 0.64
CA ALA A 25 16.27 6.68 0.55
C ALA A 25 15.40 6.50 -0.72
N ALA A 26 15.97 5.98 -1.81
CA ALA A 26 15.25 5.70 -3.05
C ALA A 26 14.26 4.51 -2.91
N ASP A 27 14.51 3.58 -1.99
CA ASP A 27 13.57 2.48 -1.72
C ASP A 27 12.30 2.95 -1.01
N ALA A 28 12.34 4.13 -0.39
CA ALA A 28 11.23 4.66 0.37
C ALA A 28 9.97 4.85 -0.48
N SER A 29 10.08 5.32 -1.73
CA SER A 29 8.91 5.51 -2.60
C SER A 29 8.25 4.20 -3.02
N LYS A 30 9.04 3.12 -3.15
CA LYS A 30 8.58 1.79 -3.63
C LYS A 30 7.44 1.21 -2.81
N ARG A 31 7.35 1.52 -1.51
CA ARG A 31 6.24 1.03 -0.66
C ARG A 31 4.87 1.52 -1.15
N ILE A 32 4.78 2.75 -1.67
CA ILE A 32 3.52 3.31 -2.16
C ILE A 32 3.17 2.68 -3.51
N ASP A 33 4.14 2.58 -4.41
CA ASP A 33 3.92 2.01 -5.75
C ASP A 33 3.53 0.53 -5.67
N LEU A 34 4.26 -0.26 -4.88
CA LEU A 34 3.93 -1.67 -4.61
C LEU A 34 2.54 -1.79 -3.97
N GLY A 35 2.27 -1.02 -2.92
CA GLY A 35 1.00 -1.11 -2.23
C GLY A 35 -0.20 -0.74 -3.12
N LYS A 36 -0.07 0.29 -3.97
CA LYS A 36 -1.10 0.62 -4.97
C LYS A 36 -1.26 -0.49 -6.01
N ALA A 37 -0.17 -1.08 -6.49
CA ALA A 37 -0.21 -2.19 -7.44
C ALA A 37 -0.90 -3.42 -6.83
N SER A 38 -0.60 -3.77 -5.57
CA SER A 38 -1.27 -4.85 -4.83
C SER A 38 -2.77 -4.60 -4.68
N LEU A 39 -3.17 -3.38 -4.31
CA LEU A 39 -4.59 -3.03 -4.18
C LEU A 39 -5.33 -3.10 -5.53
N LYS A 40 -4.69 -2.70 -6.64
CA LYS A 40 -5.24 -2.88 -8.00
C LYS A 40 -5.38 -4.35 -8.37
N ALA A 41 -4.37 -5.17 -8.08
CA ALA A 41 -4.40 -6.61 -8.33
C ALA A 41 -5.54 -7.32 -7.58
N LEU A 42 -5.91 -6.80 -6.39
CA LEU A 42 -7.05 -7.25 -5.60
C LEU A 42 -8.40 -6.65 -6.04
N GLY A 43 -8.43 -5.78 -7.06
CA GLY A 43 -9.64 -5.05 -7.49
C GLY A 43 -10.13 -3.99 -6.50
N ILE A 44 -9.30 -3.61 -5.52
CA ILE A 44 -9.64 -2.65 -4.47
C ILE A 44 -9.37 -1.21 -4.93
N LEU A 45 -8.38 -0.97 -5.77
CA LEU A 45 -8.15 0.33 -6.44
C LEU A 45 -8.48 0.26 -7.93
#